data_AF-A0A059L4S7-F1
#
_entry.id   AF-A0A059L4S7-F1
#
_cell.length_a   1.000
_cell.length_b   1.000
_cell.length_c   1.000
_cell.angle_alpha   90.00
_cell.angle_beta   90.00
_cell.angle_gamma   90.00
#
_symmetry.space_group_name_H-M   'P 1'
#
loop_
_entity.id
_entity.type
_entity.pdbx_description
1 polymer ?
#
loop_
_entity_poly.entity_id
_entity_poly.type
_entity_poly.pdbx_seq_one_letter_code
_entity_poly.pdbx_strand_id
1 'polypeptide(L)'
;MTLSLYEKKLGIPLLPNKRFNGIFSRQALLASAVAVALTIGGGGFAFAKNGAGGGGGGGTAKPPGVPSPFSTPTLPDPVFTNPTAIHGFDVTGFIQSMTLDSTNANCPNTSDPGRFGGTVQLNGVTITVPCNTVIQMPANTLTWADFVRGGTLALGKSAAAYPSFEIHVVGNSVSNKQIAGLIFVSQQSTNAGSGFISRIDYTNGNLEVDSGNPTQPTIIQINDPNGRFGRPQSPDPRFSVDDANPTIHAATGYPMCVPRTISGDDALCPQKNRPKVVTPTTTNNCRNFSQAGVTPPTSGELSGPAVGQVYCSQYVMKRFSDASRTATDPDPTQQAPFEVGDFISWSGTLFKSTTTGLPDFISAHTIEANVGIYTQPGSQPSYLSIGEFGVGTADPAATAINGVAQETQDRIFLEASTTDIKTPVDIYLIDVNPSTGVQTNRWVTPYEMTGECNPALGLATSCLGASGGITTQNTGPQPQRARLRATKAPAGLLSQPTRTLRVVARSLCVPQQSLSQTAVDSCLQNAGRLTVANGLIAGQYVAPVFEFIFPEGVKPGDPVVPNDFWHLPFIRNGEGVSTPTGVGPLDPTPW
;
A
#
# COMPACT_ATOMS: atom_id res chain seq x y z
N MET A 1 16.61 48.20 -21.87
CA MET A 1 15.68 47.91 -20.76
C MET A 1 15.89 46.46 -20.34
N THR A 2 16.66 46.27 -19.28
CA THR A 2 17.03 44.98 -18.69
C THR A 2 16.12 44.71 -17.49
N LEU A 3 15.39 43.58 -17.50
CA LEU A 3 14.53 43.14 -16.41
C LEU A 3 15.29 42.17 -15.50
N SER A 4 15.36 42.55 -14.22
CA SER A 4 16.07 41.88 -13.14
C SER A 4 15.24 40.72 -12.56
N LEU A 5 15.87 39.55 -12.43
CA LEU A 5 15.41 38.41 -11.64
C LEU A 5 15.64 38.71 -10.15
N TYR A 6 14.58 38.66 -9.33
CA TYR A 6 14.69 38.76 -7.88
C TYR A 6 14.94 37.36 -7.28
N GLU A 7 16.18 37.07 -6.90
CA GLU A 7 16.57 35.95 -6.05
C GLU A 7 16.18 36.24 -4.59
N LYS A 8 15.73 35.21 -3.84
CA LYS A 8 15.66 35.26 -2.37
C LYS A 8 16.59 34.20 -1.79
N LYS A 9 17.86 34.55 -1.62
CA LYS A 9 18.79 33.83 -0.73
C LYS A 9 18.56 34.30 0.69
N LEU A 10 18.12 33.42 1.58
CA LEU A 10 18.21 33.68 3.02
C LEU A 10 19.66 33.44 3.46
N GLY A 11 20.30 34.51 3.93
CA GLY A 11 21.68 34.50 4.39
C GLY A 11 21.86 33.64 5.64
N ILE A 12 22.79 32.69 5.56
CA ILE A 12 23.30 31.93 6.68
C ILE A 12 24.33 32.82 7.40
N PRO A 13 24.21 33.11 8.70
CA PRO A 13 25.32 33.68 9.43
C PRO A 13 26.39 32.59 9.61
N LEU A 14 27.58 32.87 9.07
CA LEU A 14 28.81 32.12 9.36
C LEU A 14 29.07 32.12 10.87
N LEU A 15 28.98 30.94 11.50
CA LEU A 15 29.48 30.72 12.87
C LEU A 15 30.80 29.94 12.82
N PRO A 16 31.75 30.25 13.71
CA PRO A 16 33.13 29.81 13.60
C PRO A 16 33.32 28.35 14.04
N ASN A 17 34.26 27.69 13.37
CA ASN A 17 34.82 26.38 13.69
C ASN A 17 35.01 26.18 15.22
N LYS A 18 34.16 25.35 15.83
CA LYS A 18 34.46 24.69 17.11
C LYS A 18 34.31 23.18 16.95
N ARG A 19 35.46 22.51 17.05
CA ARG A 19 35.55 21.06 17.25
C ARG A 19 34.72 20.67 18.48
N PHE A 20 33.75 19.78 18.30
CA PHE A 20 33.11 19.07 19.41
C PHE A 20 33.59 17.62 19.41
N ASN A 21 34.45 17.32 20.38
CA ASN A 21 34.65 15.97 20.90
C ASN A 21 33.48 15.66 21.84
N GLY A 22 32.92 14.44 21.77
CA GLY A 22 32.33 13.76 22.92
C GLY A 22 30.81 13.49 22.92
N ILE A 23 30.48 12.22 22.61
CA ILE A 23 29.54 11.28 23.29
C ILE A 23 28.08 11.74 23.59
N PHE A 24 27.13 10.84 23.26
CA PHE A 24 25.66 10.80 23.48
C PHE A 24 24.81 11.49 22.39
N SER A 25 23.81 10.89 21.75
CA SER A 25 23.12 9.59 21.92
C SER A 25 22.59 9.11 20.56
N ARG A 26 22.77 7.81 20.27
CA ARG A 26 22.20 7.14 19.10
C ARG A 26 20.82 6.62 19.44
N GLN A 27 19.76 7.41 19.30
CA GLN A 27 18.37 6.92 19.29
C GLN A 27 17.49 7.85 18.43
N ALA A 28 17.48 7.64 17.12
CA ALA A 28 16.43 8.11 16.21
C ALA A 28 16.65 7.47 14.82
N LEU A 29 16.46 6.15 14.71
CA LEU A 29 16.48 5.43 13.44
C LEU A 29 15.54 4.24 13.63
N LEU A 30 14.23 4.47 13.45
CA LEU A 30 13.16 3.46 13.36
C LEU A 30 11.82 4.21 13.14
N ALA A 31 11.68 4.90 12.01
CA ALA A 31 10.41 5.48 11.57
C ALA A 31 10.45 5.82 10.08
N SER A 32 10.42 4.80 9.23
CA SER A 32 9.96 4.94 7.85
C SER A 32 9.38 3.59 7.48
N ALA A 33 8.06 3.51 7.31
CA ALA A 33 7.44 2.34 6.70
C ALA A 33 7.19 2.67 5.24
N VAL A 34 8.27 2.89 4.48
CA VAL A 34 8.18 2.53 3.06
C VAL A 34 8.07 1.03 3.05
N ALA A 35 6.85 0.54 2.85
CA ALA A 35 6.66 -0.80 2.32
C ALA A 35 7.21 -0.80 0.89
N VAL A 36 8.53 -0.88 0.77
CA VAL A 36 9.09 -1.63 -0.35
C VAL A 36 8.68 -3.05 -0.02
N ALA A 37 7.72 -3.60 -0.77
CA ALA A 37 7.60 -5.04 -0.88
C ALA A 37 8.97 -5.50 -1.35
N LEU A 38 9.82 -5.89 -0.40
CA LEU A 38 11.13 -6.45 -0.68
C LEU A 38 10.79 -7.81 -1.28
N THR A 39 10.65 -7.86 -2.60
CA THR A 39 10.54 -9.07 -3.41
C THR A 39 11.87 -9.81 -3.36
N ILE A 40 12.29 -10.21 -2.15
CA ILE A 40 13.20 -11.34 -2.00
C ILE A 40 12.32 -12.57 -2.20
N GLY A 41 12.04 -12.86 -3.47
CA GLY A 41 11.60 -14.17 -3.93
C GLY A 41 12.72 -15.15 -3.61
N GLY A 42 12.61 -15.79 -2.45
CA GLY A 42 13.39 -16.94 -2.06
C GLY A 42 12.42 -18.05 -1.69
N GLY A 43 12.03 -18.87 -2.67
CA GLY A 43 11.59 -20.22 -2.36
C GLY A 43 12.71 -20.91 -1.58
N GLY A 44 12.50 -21.12 -0.28
CA GLY A 44 13.49 -21.69 0.63
C GLY A 44 13.71 -20.87 1.88
N PHE A 45 13.02 -21.27 2.94
CA PHE A 45 13.16 -20.80 4.32
C PHE A 45 12.65 -19.38 4.58
N ALA A 46 11.33 -19.23 4.56
CA ALA A 46 10.71 -18.49 5.65
C ALA A 46 11.22 -19.12 6.95
N PHE A 47 12.27 -18.55 7.55
CA PHE A 47 12.57 -18.84 8.94
C PHE A 47 11.28 -18.54 9.69
N ALA A 48 10.61 -19.62 10.12
CA ALA A 48 9.59 -19.56 11.13
C ALA A 48 10.18 -18.68 12.23
N LYS A 49 9.71 -17.44 12.32
CA LYS A 49 9.88 -16.65 13.53
C LYS A 49 8.92 -17.31 14.51
N ASN A 50 9.34 -18.48 14.99
CA ASN A 50 8.79 -19.13 16.16
C ASN A 50 8.67 -18.02 17.18
N GLY A 51 7.43 -17.79 17.61
CA GLY A 51 7.11 -16.85 18.65
C GLY A 51 7.84 -17.25 19.93
N ALA A 52 9.08 -16.79 20.07
CA ALA A 52 9.72 -16.58 21.33
C ALA A 52 9.56 -15.07 21.60
N GLY A 53 8.82 -14.77 22.67
CA GLY A 53 8.51 -13.41 23.09
C GLY A 53 9.75 -12.52 23.09
N GLY A 54 9.63 -11.38 22.42
CA GLY A 54 10.68 -10.37 22.33
C GLY A 54 10.09 -9.00 22.03
N GLY A 55 9.58 -8.32 23.06
CA GLY A 55 9.65 -6.86 23.21
C GLY A 55 8.87 -5.93 22.28
N GLY A 56 8.14 -6.42 21.27
CA GLY A 56 7.29 -5.58 20.41
C GLY A 56 5.81 -5.85 20.64
N GLY A 57 5.25 -5.36 21.76
CA GLY A 57 3.82 -5.48 22.04
C GLY A 57 3.00 -4.74 20.97
N GLY A 58 2.41 -5.48 20.04
CA GLY A 58 1.59 -4.90 18.96
C GLY A 58 1.12 -5.89 17.91
N GLY A 59 1.15 -7.20 18.19
CA GLY A 59 0.44 -8.19 17.39
C GLY A 59 -0.83 -8.60 18.13
N THR A 60 -1.94 -8.74 17.41
CA THR A 60 -3.18 -9.32 17.94
C THR A 60 -2.89 -10.72 18.47
N ALA A 61 -2.92 -10.90 19.79
CA ALA A 61 -2.74 -12.22 20.39
C ALA A 61 -3.98 -13.07 20.09
N LYS A 62 -3.76 -14.33 19.68
CA LYS A 62 -4.80 -15.34 19.46
C LYS A 62 -5.76 -15.45 20.65
N PRO A 63 -7.07 -15.24 20.50
CA PRO A 63 -8.05 -15.83 21.40
C PRO A 63 -8.09 -17.35 21.17
N PRO A 64 -8.09 -18.19 22.22
CA PRO A 64 -8.10 -19.64 22.07
C PRO A 64 -9.44 -20.15 21.50
N GLY A 65 -9.38 -20.83 20.36
CA GLY A 65 -10.29 -21.94 20.01
C GLY A 65 -11.76 -21.62 19.73
N VAL A 66 -12.15 -20.35 19.61
CA VAL A 66 -13.52 -20.01 19.24
C VAL A 66 -13.66 -20.09 17.71
N PRO A 67 -14.60 -20.89 17.17
CA PRO A 67 -14.88 -20.92 15.74
C PRO A 67 -15.23 -19.52 15.23
N SER A 68 -14.85 -19.20 14.00
CA SER A 68 -15.31 -17.96 13.38
C SER A 68 -16.83 -17.89 13.42
N PRO A 69 -17.45 -16.74 13.75
CA PRO A 69 -18.90 -16.57 13.65
C PRO A 69 -19.40 -16.70 12.21
N PHE A 70 -18.50 -16.65 11.23
CA PHE A 70 -18.77 -16.83 9.82
C PHE A 70 -17.57 -17.44 9.08
N SER A 71 -17.82 -18.42 8.22
CA SER A 71 -16.78 -19.11 7.45
C SER A 71 -17.16 -19.18 5.98
N THR A 72 -16.22 -18.89 5.09
CA THR A 72 -16.35 -19.10 3.65
C THR A 72 -15.94 -20.53 3.33
N PRO A 73 -16.79 -21.35 2.68
CA PRO A 73 -16.40 -22.68 2.25
C PRO A 73 -15.21 -22.63 1.28
N THR A 74 -14.30 -23.59 1.32
CA THR A 74 -13.26 -23.75 0.29
C THR A 74 -13.91 -24.07 -1.06
N LEU A 75 -13.33 -23.62 -2.17
CA LEU A 75 -13.77 -24.08 -3.49
C LEU A 75 -13.44 -25.56 -3.66
N PRO A 76 -14.19 -26.33 -4.46
CA PRO A 76 -13.85 -27.73 -4.72
C PRO A 76 -12.67 -27.83 -5.69
N ASP A 77 -11.79 -28.81 -5.48
CA ASP A 77 -10.69 -29.11 -6.37
C ASP A 77 -11.18 -29.40 -7.80
N PRO A 78 -10.48 -28.88 -8.84
CA PRO A 78 -10.67 -29.30 -10.23
C PRO A 78 -10.38 -30.80 -10.41
N VAL A 79 -10.84 -31.35 -11.53
CA VAL A 79 -10.41 -32.69 -11.96
C VAL A 79 -9.09 -32.55 -12.72
N PHE A 80 -8.05 -33.22 -12.21
CA PHE A 80 -6.72 -33.17 -12.80
C PHE A 80 -6.43 -34.44 -13.62
N THR A 81 -6.03 -34.27 -14.87
CA THR A 81 -5.64 -35.39 -15.75
C THR A 81 -4.34 -36.05 -15.29
N ASN A 82 -3.37 -35.28 -14.82
CA ASN A 82 -2.13 -35.78 -14.24
C ASN A 82 -1.62 -34.87 -13.11
N PRO A 83 -2.13 -35.03 -11.88
CA PRO A 83 -1.75 -34.20 -10.74
C PRO A 83 -0.24 -34.21 -10.43
N THR A 84 0.44 -35.34 -10.70
CA THR A 84 1.88 -35.50 -10.41
C THR A 84 2.79 -34.77 -11.39
N ALA A 85 2.25 -34.29 -12.52
CA ALA A 85 3.00 -33.51 -13.51
C ALA A 85 2.85 -31.99 -13.32
N ILE A 86 2.28 -31.58 -12.18
CA ILE A 86 2.09 -30.17 -11.82
C ILE A 86 3.00 -29.86 -10.63
N HIS A 87 3.76 -28.76 -10.73
CA HIS A 87 4.53 -28.23 -9.60
C HIS A 87 4.69 -26.71 -9.71
N GLY A 88 4.83 -26.05 -8.57
CA GLY A 88 5.07 -24.61 -8.50
C GLY A 88 6.40 -24.19 -9.12
N PHE A 89 6.42 -22.95 -9.62
CA PHE A 89 7.63 -22.17 -9.84
C PHE A 89 7.41 -20.73 -9.36
N ASP A 90 8.52 -20.09 -8.98
CA ASP A 90 8.59 -18.69 -8.59
C ASP A 90 9.88 -18.12 -9.20
N VAL A 91 9.76 -17.09 -10.04
CA VAL A 91 10.90 -16.49 -10.75
C VAL A 91 10.81 -14.97 -10.70
N THR A 92 11.87 -14.34 -10.19
CA THR A 92 12.11 -12.90 -10.31
C THR A 92 13.25 -12.64 -11.28
N GLY A 93 13.09 -11.65 -12.15
CA GLY A 93 14.15 -11.22 -13.06
C GLY A 93 13.78 -9.95 -13.83
N PHE A 94 14.68 -9.52 -14.71
CA PHE A 94 14.40 -8.42 -15.63
C PHE A 94 13.75 -8.93 -16.92
N ILE A 95 12.73 -8.24 -17.40
CA ILE A 95 12.05 -8.59 -18.66
C ILE A 95 13.05 -8.51 -19.82
N GLN A 96 13.39 -9.66 -20.41
CA GLN A 96 14.26 -9.75 -21.59
C GLN A 96 13.46 -9.56 -22.87
N SER A 97 12.29 -10.19 -22.95
CA SER A 97 11.30 -9.99 -24.00
C SER A 97 9.90 -10.26 -23.44
N MET A 98 8.90 -9.63 -24.03
CA MET A 98 7.50 -9.88 -23.74
C MET A 98 6.68 -9.78 -25.02
N THR A 99 5.64 -10.59 -25.13
CA THR A 99 4.77 -10.64 -26.31
C THR A 99 3.31 -10.52 -25.90
N LEU A 100 2.51 -10.02 -26.84
CA LEU A 100 1.05 -10.10 -26.82
C LEU A 100 0.64 -10.99 -27.99
N ASP A 101 -0.20 -11.99 -27.75
CA ASP A 101 -0.74 -12.82 -28.83
C ASP A 101 -1.74 -12.01 -29.65
N SER A 102 -1.26 -11.43 -30.76
CA SER A 102 -2.07 -10.60 -31.65
C SER A 102 -3.09 -11.40 -32.48
N THR A 103 -2.99 -12.73 -32.50
CA THR A 103 -3.87 -13.60 -33.29
C THR A 103 -5.07 -14.13 -32.49
N ASN A 104 -5.09 -13.89 -31.17
CA ASN A 104 -6.06 -14.47 -30.24
C ASN A 104 -6.08 -16.01 -30.23
N ALA A 105 -5.09 -16.67 -30.84
CA ALA A 105 -5.09 -18.12 -31.02
C ALA A 105 -5.00 -18.86 -29.68
N ASN A 106 -4.35 -18.26 -28.68
CA ASN A 106 -4.23 -18.81 -27.33
C ASN A 106 -5.33 -18.33 -26.37
N CYS A 107 -6.30 -17.53 -26.85
CA CYS A 107 -7.33 -16.88 -26.05
C CYS A 107 -8.75 -17.17 -26.57
N PRO A 108 -9.14 -18.45 -26.73
CA PRO A 108 -10.40 -18.83 -27.38
C PRO A 108 -11.65 -18.33 -26.65
N ASN A 109 -11.55 -18.08 -25.34
CA ASN A 109 -12.69 -17.69 -24.49
C ASN A 109 -12.83 -16.18 -24.27
N THR A 110 -12.02 -15.36 -24.95
CA THR A 110 -12.17 -13.90 -24.96
C THR A 110 -12.02 -13.35 -26.36
N SER A 111 -12.89 -12.41 -26.75
CA SER A 111 -12.77 -11.66 -28.00
C SER A 111 -12.22 -10.25 -27.79
N ASP A 112 -11.99 -9.85 -26.54
CA ASP A 112 -11.52 -8.51 -26.18
C ASP A 112 -9.98 -8.46 -26.26
N PRO A 113 -9.38 -7.67 -27.17
CA PRO A 113 -7.92 -7.48 -27.26
C PRO A 113 -7.29 -6.89 -25.99
N GLY A 114 -8.09 -6.28 -25.13
CA GLY A 114 -7.73 -5.88 -23.77
C GLY A 114 -7.31 -7.02 -22.85
N ARG A 115 -7.69 -8.25 -23.20
CA ARG A 115 -7.57 -9.43 -22.31
C ARG A 115 -6.68 -10.53 -22.90
N PHE A 116 -5.96 -10.25 -23.98
CA PHE A 116 -5.09 -11.23 -24.61
C PHE A 116 -3.87 -11.50 -23.74
N GLY A 117 -3.45 -12.76 -23.71
CA GLY A 117 -2.23 -13.22 -23.07
C GLY A 117 -1.01 -13.13 -24.00
N GLY A 118 0.04 -13.87 -23.68
CA GLY A 118 1.25 -13.91 -24.49
C GLY A 118 2.37 -14.66 -23.78
N THR A 119 3.58 -14.11 -23.84
CA THR A 119 4.75 -14.70 -23.17
C THR A 119 5.63 -13.63 -22.56
N VAL A 120 6.36 -14.02 -21.51
CA VAL A 120 7.46 -13.22 -20.96
C VAL A 120 8.71 -14.09 -20.85
N GLN A 121 9.87 -13.52 -21.17
CA GLN A 121 11.15 -14.21 -21.05
C GLN A 121 11.97 -13.63 -19.91
N LEU A 122 12.36 -14.50 -18.97
CA LEU A 122 13.17 -14.19 -17.79
C LEU A 122 14.32 -15.18 -17.69
N ASN A 123 15.54 -14.67 -17.57
CA ASN A 123 16.75 -15.50 -17.44
C ASN A 123 16.86 -16.61 -18.52
N GLY A 124 16.39 -16.35 -19.73
CA GLY A 124 16.36 -17.29 -20.85
C GLY A 124 15.15 -18.24 -20.89
N VAL A 125 14.36 -18.30 -19.82
CA VAL A 125 13.15 -19.15 -19.72
C VAL A 125 11.93 -18.38 -20.25
N THR A 126 11.17 -19.01 -21.15
CA THR A 126 9.92 -18.44 -21.65
C THR A 126 8.75 -18.94 -20.83
N ILE A 127 8.01 -18.02 -20.22
CA ILE A 127 6.81 -18.29 -19.42
C ILE A 127 5.59 -17.88 -20.23
N THR A 128 4.58 -18.75 -20.28
CA THR A 128 3.27 -18.44 -20.85
C THR A 128 2.50 -17.53 -19.91
N VAL A 129 2.01 -16.41 -20.43
CA VAL A 129 1.10 -15.50 -19.73
C VAL A 129 -0.33 -15.79 -20.23
N PRO A 130 -1.23 -16.31 -19.38
CA PRO A 130 -2.61 -16.57 -19.78
C PRO A 130 -3.35 -15.32 -20.23
N CYS A 131 -4.44 -15.54 -20.97
CA CYS A 131 -5.47 -14.54 -21.21
C CYS A 131 -6.11 -14.12 -19.90
N ASN A 132 -6.71 -12.93 -19.86
CA ASN A 132 -7.32 -12.34 -18.66
C ASN A 132 -6.31 -12.08 -17.52
N THR A 133 -5.00 -12.20 -17.77
CA THR A 133 -3.98 -11.91 -16.77
C THR A 133 -3.99 -10.43 -16.40
N VAL A 134 -4.05 -10.19 -15.09
CA VAL A 134 -3.93 -8.88 -14.47
C VAL A 134 -2.60 -8.83 -13.73
N ILE A 135 -1.79 -7.84 -14.07
CA ILE A 135 -0.50 -7.53 -13.44
C ILE A 135 -0.73 -6.59 -12.27
N GLN A 136 -0.19 -6.96 -11.11
CA GLN A 136 -0.15 -6.08 -9.94
C GLN A 136 1.14 -5.25 -9.95
N MET A 137 1.00 -3.94 -9.76
CA MET A 137 2.08 -2.97 -9.71
C MET A 137 1.96 -2.17 -8.39
N PRO A 138 3.03 -1.54 -7.87
CA PRO A 138 3.03 -0.95 -6.53
C PRO A 138 1.87 -0.01 -6.22
N ALA A 139 1.41 0.77 -7.20
CA ALA A 139 0.32 1.73 -7.06
C ALA A 139 -0.64 1.71 -8.27
N ASN A 140 -0.62 0.63 -9.06
CA ASN A 140 -1.46 0.49 -10.23
C ASN A 140 -1.73 -1.00 -10.52
N THR A 141 -2.72 -1.30 -11.34
CA THR A 141 -3.03 -2.65 -11.79
C THR A 141 -3.47 -2.59 -13.23
N LEU A 142 -2.85 -3.39 -14.09
CA LEU A 142 -3.08 -3.38 -15.54
C LEU A 142 -3.34 -4.78 -16.05
N THR A 143 -4.09 -4.90 -17.14
CA THR A 143 -4.09 -6.15 -17.90
C THR A 143 -2.71 -6.39 -18.52
N TRP A 144 -2.37 -7.65 -18.79
CA TRP A 144 -1.14 -7.99 -19.53
C TRP A 144 -1.06 -7.21 -20.85
N ALA A 145 -2.19 -7.13 -21.56
CA ALA A 145 -2.28 -6.47 -22.84
C ALA A 145 -2.02 -4.95 -22.75
N ASP A 146 -2.57 -4.27 -21.74
CA ASP A 146 -2.33 -2.84 -21.51
C ASP A 146 -0.88 -2.57 -21.10
N PHE A 147 -0.31 -3.42 -20.26
CA PHE A 147 1.10 -3.31 -19.86
C PHE A 147 2.05 -3.40 -21.07
N VAL A 148 1.83 -4.40 -21.94
CA VAL A 148 2.62 -4.60 -23.17
C VAL A 148 2.41 -3.44 -24.16
N ARG A 149 1.18 -2.93 -24.28
CA ARG A 149 0.85 -1.78 -25.16
C ARG A 149 1.36 -0.44 -24.66
N GLY A 150 1.73 -0.30 -23.38
CA GLY A 150 2.28 0.92 -22.80
C GLY A 150 3.64 1.39 -23.37
N GLY A 151 4.08 0.81 -24.49
CA GLY A 151 5.29 1.20 -25.21
C GLY A 151 6.47 0.31 -24.89
N THR A 152 7.54 0.47 -25.68
CA THR A 152 8.78 -0.25 -25.46
C THR A 152 9.33 0.15 -24.10
N LEU A 153 9.33 -0.79 -23.15
CA LEU A 153 10.27 -0.75 -22.02
C LEU A 153 11.67 -0.57 -22.63
N ALA A 154 12.68 -0.17 -21.87
CA ALA A 154 14.07 -0.14 -22.37
C ALA A 154 14.61 -1.57 -22.65
N LEU A 155 13.91 -2.34 -23.49
CA LEU A 155 14.17 -3.68 -23.96
C LEU A 155 15.32 -3.56 -24.96
N GLY A 156 16.53 -3.66 -24.46
CA GLY A 156 17.72 -3.84 -25.29
C GLY A 156 18.12 -2.66 -26.19
N LYS A 157 17.82 -1.40 -25.83
CA LYS A 157 18.30 -0.23 -26.59
C LYS A 157 19.33 0.62 -25.84
N SER A 158 20.59 0.42 -26.23
CA SER A 158 21.79 1.22 -25.94
C SER A 158 22.24 1.30 -24.47
N ALA A 159 23.55 1.45 -24.25
CA ALA A 159 24.17 1.66 -22.93
C ALA A 159 23.65 2.92 -22.19
N ALA A 160 22.80 3.72 -22.84
CA ALA A 160 22.19 4.91 -22.30
C ALA A 160 20.81 4.69 -21.65
N ALA A 161 20.21 3.49 -21.65
CA ALA A 161 18.95 3.26 -20.93
C ALA A 161 19.18 2.51 -19.59
N TYR A 162 18.37 2.79 -18.57
CA TYR A 162 18.31 1.92 -17.39
C TYR A 162 17.81 0.53 -17.80
N PRO A 163 18.15 -0.55 -17.05
CA PRO A 163 17.65 -1.89 -17.36
C PRO A 163 16.11 -1.91 -17.44
N SER A 164 15.58 -2.94 -18.10
CA SER A 164 14.14 -3.22 -18.17
C SER A 164 13.52 -3.36 -16.76
N PHE A 165 12.21 -3.54 -16.70
CA PHE A 165 11.49 -3.67 -15.43
C PHE A 165 11.73 -5.03 -14.76
N GLU A 166 11.76 -5.01 -13.42
CA GLU A 166 11.76 -6.21 -12.60
C GLU A 166 10.36 -6.82 -12.63
N ILE A 167 10.28 -8.11 -12.91
CA ILE A 167 9.02 -8.84 -12.90
C ILE A 167 9.21 -10.09 -12.06
N HIS A 168 8.20 -10.37 -11.24
CA HIS A 168 8.09 -11.55 -10.41
C HIS A 168 6.89 -12.34 -10.89
N VAL A 169 7.14 -13.57 -11.33
CA VAL A 169 6.14 -14.46 -11.91
C VAL A 169 6.04 -15.72 -11.06
N VAL A 170 4.86 -15.93 -10.50
CA VAL A 170 4.51 -17.14 -9.75
C VAL A 170 3.54 -17.94 -10.60
N GLY A 171 3.83 -19.23 -10.79
CA GLY A 171 3.05 -20.08 -11.68
C GLY A 171 3.23 -21.56 -11.40
N ASN A 172 2.67 -22.39 -12.26
CA ASN A 172 2.90 -23.83 -12.23
C ASN A 172 3.51 -24.30 -13.56
N SER A 173 4.37 -25.30 -13.48
CA SER A 173 4.69 -26.13 -14.63
C SER A 173 3.54 -27.10 -14.85
N VAL A 174 2.87 -27.03 -16.00
CA VAL A 174 1.76 -27.91 -16.39
C VAL A 174 2.15 -28.61 -17.69
N SER A 175 2.32 -29.94 -17.65
CA SER A 175 2.76 -30.72 -18.82
C SER A 175 4.02 -30.16 -19.49
N ASN A 176 5.03 -29.80 -18.69
CA ASN A 176 6.30 -29.19 -19.11
C ASN A 176 6.21 -27.76 -19.70
N LYS A 177 5.10 -27.04 -19.47
CA LYS A 177 4.98 -25.62 -19.81
C LYS A 177 4.86 -24.80 -18.54
N GLN A 178 5.67 -23.76 -18.40
CA GLN A 178 5.49 -22.79 -17.31
C GLN A 178 4.36 -21.83 -17.65
N ILE A 179 3.29 -21.87 -16.85
CA ILE A 179 2.11 -21.02 -16.99
C ILE A 179 2.02 -20.12 -15.77
N ALA A 180 1.99 -18.80 -15.98
CA ALA A 180 1.86 -17.83 -14.90
C ALA A 180 0.45 -17.88 -14.27
N GLY A 181 0.38 -17.76 -12.94
CA GLY A 181 -0.87 -17.52 -12.21
C GLY A 181 -0.93 -16.11 -11.62
N LEU A 182 0.19 -15.61 -11.11
CA LEU A 182 0.34 -14.25 -10.58
C LEU A 182 1.56 -13.57 -11.21
N ILE A 183 1.41 -12.29 -11.53
CA ILE A 183 2.47 -11.47 -12.09
C ILE A 183 2.52 -10.14 -11.34
N PHE A 184 3.69 -9.83 -10.81
CA PHE A 184 4.00 -8.56 -10.16
C PHE A 184 5.09 -7.84 -10.97
N VAL A 185 4.91 -6.56 -11.24
CA VAL A 185 5.91 -5.75 -11.94
C VAL A 185 6.28 -4.54 -11.10
N SER A 186 7.58 -4.34 -10.89
CA SER A 186 8.15 -3.14 -10.30
C SER A 186 9.35 -2.66 -11.14
N GLN A 187 9.82 -1.43 -10.97
CA GLN A 187 11.16 -1.08 -11.47
C GLN A 187 12.11 -0.95 -10.30
N GLN A 188 12.98 -1.97 -10.18
CA GLN A 188 14.08 -2.07 -9.24
C GLN A 188 13.63 -1.83 -7.79
N SER A 189 13.46 -2.91 -7.03
CA SER A 189 13.33 -2.93 -5.56
C SER A 189 14.35 -2.06 -4.79
N THR A 190 15.35 -1.49 -5.49
CA THR A 190 16.44 -0.64 -5.00
C THR A 190 16.32 0.87 -5.32
N ASN A 191 15.37 1.35 -6.15
CA ASN A 191 15.22 2.79 -6.42
C ASN A 191 14.37 3.53 -5.36
N ALA A 192 14.27 2.95 -4.18
CA ALA A 192 13.73 3.58 -3.01
C ALA A 192 14.83 4.30 -2.22
N GLY A 193 14.47 5.35 -1.52
CA GLY A 193 15.41 6.11 -0.71
C GLY A 193 14.73 6.92 0.37
N SER A 194 15.54 7.59 1.18
CA SER A 194 15.05 8.52 2.19
C SER A 194 16.05 9.66 2.41
N GLY A 195 15.55 10.81 2.84
CA GLY A 195 16.37 11.98 3.07
C GLY A 195 15.54 13.23 3.34
N PHE A 196 16.23 14.32 3.65
CA PHE A 196 15.60 15.61 3.92
C PHE A 196 15.33 16.38 2.63
N ILE A 197 14.13 16.94 2.49
CA ILE A 197 13.84 17.91 1.43
C ILE A 197 14.70 19.15 1.67
N SER A 198 15.60 19.43 0.72
CA SER A 198 16.48 20.60 0.72
C SER A 198 15.89 21.79 -0.04
N ARG A 199 15.07 21.51 -1.07
CA ARG A 199 14.36 22.51 -1.87
C ARG A 199 13.07 21.93 -2.45
N ILE A 200 12.09 22.79 -2.67
CA ILE A 200 10.90 22.50 -3.48
C ILE A 200 11.00 23.37 -4.73
N ASP A 201 11.02 22.74 -5.90
CA ASP A 201 10.92 23.44 -7.18
C ASP A 201 9.44 23.69 -7.50
N TYR A 202 8.95 24.88 -7.16
CA TYR A 202 7.56 25.27 -7.40
C TYR A 202 7.22 25.41 -8.90
N THR A 203 8.22 25.56 -9.78
CA THR A 203 7.99 25.69 -11.22
C THR A 203 7.66 24.33 -11.82
N ASN A 204 8.50 23.33 -11.53
CA ASN A 204 8.32 21.98 -12.05
C ASN A 204 7.50 21.07 -11.13
N GLY A 205 7.31 21.42 -9.86
CA GLY A 205 6.60 20.57 -8.88
C GLY A 205 7.46 19.41 -8.35
N ASN A 206 8.78 19.55 -8.38
CA ASN A 206 9.72 18.52 -7.92
C ASN A 206 10.14 18.77 -6.47
N LEU A 207 10.35 17.69 -5.73
CA LEU A 207 11.06 17.72 -4.44
C LEU A 207 12.54 17.45 -4.69
N GLU A 208 13.41 18.25 -4.09
CA GLU A 208 14.86 18.05 -4.14
C GLU A 208 15.36 17.61 -2.79
N VAL A 209 15.79 16.35 -2.71
CA VAL A 209 16.31 15.74 -1.50
C VAL A 209 17.82 15.93 -1.41
N ASP A 210 18.30 16.24 -0.21
CA ASP A 210 19.72 16.42 0.06
C ASP A 210 20.51 15.13 -0.24
N SER A 211 21.49 15.25 -1.12
CA SER A 211 22.45 14.20 -1.49
C SER A 211 23.82 14.38 -0.83
N GLY A 212 23.99 15.45 -0.03
CA GLY A 212 25.29 15.94 0.42
C GLY A 212 26.00 16.85 -0.59
N ASN A 213 25.49 16.98 -1.82
CA ASN A 213 25.97 17.92 -2.83
C ASN A 213 24.82 18.85 -3.31
N PRO A 214 24.80 20.13 -2.90
CA PRO A 214 23.74 21.08 -3.26
C PRO A 214 23.58 21.33 -4.77
N THR A 215 24.58 21.01 -5.58
CA THR A 215 24.51 21.16 -7.05
C THR A 215 23.95 19.92 -7.75
N GLN A 216 23.81 18.80 -7.03
CA GLN A 216 23.32 17.52 -7.54
C GLN A 216 22.37 16.87 -6.52
N PRO A 217 21.21 17.50 -6.24
CA PRO A 217 20.21 16.91 -5.35
C PRO A 217 19.61 15.65 -5.98
N THR A 218 19.01 14.79 -5.16
CA THR A 218 18.13 13.73 -5.67
C THR A 218 16.79 14.37 -6.03
N ILE A 219 16.44 14.34 -7.32
CA ILE A 219 15.18 14.89 -7.81
C ILE A 219 14.09 13.83 -7.69
N ILE A 220 13.01 14.17 -6.97
CA ILE A 220 11.80 13.37 -6.88
C ILE A 220 10.68 14.09 -7.61
N GLN A 221 10.16 13.46 -8.65
CA GLN A 221 9.03 13.92 -9.43
C GLN A 221 7.85 12.99 -9.17
N ILE A 222 6.68 13.52 -8.78
CA ILE A 222 5.50 12.66 -8.56
C ILE A 222 4.93 12.24 -9.92
N ASN A 223 4.76 10.94 -10.13
CA ASN A 223 4.14 10.38 -11.32
C ASN A 223 2.61 10.40 -11.17
N ASP A 224 2.03 11.57 -11.33
CA ASP A 224 0.61 11.80 -11.11
C ASP A 224 -0.03 12.44 -12.35
N PRO A 225 -0.58 11.64 -13.27
CA PRO A 225 -1.23 12.13 -14.48
C PRO A 225 -2.37 13.12 -14.20
N ASN A 226 -3.05 12.99 -13.07
CA ASN A 226 -4.22 13.79 -12.70
C ASN A 226 -3.86 15.02 -11.85
N GLY A 227 -2.61 15.15 -11.39
CA GLY A 227 -2.15 16.27 -10.55
C GLY A 227 -2.86 16.34 -9.19
N ARG A 228 -3.26 15.19 -8.66
CA ARG A 228 -3.89 15.04 -7.34
C ARG A 228 -3.00 15.47 -6.18
N PHE A 229 -1.71 15.16 -6.23
CA PHE A 229 -0.74 15.43 -5.16
C PHE A 229 0.26 16.54 -5.52
N GLY A 230 0.07 17.20 -6.66
CA GLY A 230 0.98 18.24 -7.12
C GLY A 230 0.63 18.70 -8.54
N ARG A 231 1.66 19.00 -9.34
CA ARG A 231 1.46 19.30 -10.76
C ARG A 231 1.20 18.00 -11.54
N PRO A 232 0.36 18.02 -12.59
CA PRO A 232 0.13 16.85 -13.42
C PRO A 232 1.39 16.51 -14.22
N GLN A 233 1.92 15.30 -14.02
CA GLN A 233 3.16 14.80 -14.63
C GLN A 233 3.09 13.29 -14.79
N SER A 234 3.55 12.76 -15.92
CA SER A 234 3.47 11.31 -16.15
C SER A 234 4.59 10.77 -17.03
N PRO A 235 5.82 10.61 -16.50
CA PRO A 235 6.93 10.00 -17.24
C PRO A 235 6.58 8.62 -17.82
N ASP A 236 5.85 7.80 -17.07
CA ASP A 236 5.24 6.54 -17.53
C ASP A 236 3.93 6.26 -16.76
N PRO A 237 2.76 6.35 -17.41
CA PRO A 237 1.46 6.16 -16.74
C PRO A 237 1.28 4.80 -16.08
N ARG A 238 2.04 3.76 -16.48
CA ARG A 238 1.92 2.42 -15.86
C ARG A 238 2.33 2.43 -14.40
N PHE A 239 3.27 3.31 -14.03
CA PHE A 239 3.82 3.43 -12.68
C PHE A 239 3.35 4.72 -12.00
N SER A 240 2.14 5.20 -12.33
CA SER A 240 1.59 6.36 -11.66
C SER A 240 1.33 6.09 -10.18
N VAL A 241 1.13 7.17 -9.42
CA VAL A 241 0.45 7.10 -8.12
C VAL A 241 -0.89 6.38 -8.27
N ASP A 242 -1.34 5.77 -7.17
CA ASP A 242 -2.73 5.36 -7.03
C ASP A 242 -3.48 6.62 -6.61
N ASP A 243 -4.32 7.13 -7.50
CA ASP A 243 -5.02 8.38 -7.24
C ASP A 243 -6.35 8.16 -6.50
N ALA A 244 -6.77 6.92 -6.27
CA ALA A 244 -7.91 6.60 -5.39
C ALA A 244 -7.52 6.53 -3.91
N ASN A 245 -6.23 6.32 -3.62
CA ASN A 245 -5.65 6.17 -2.29
C ASN A 245 -4.57 7.22 -2.01
N PRO A 246 -4.29 7.59 -0.75
CA PRO A 246 -3.22 8.53 -0.43
C PRO A 246 -1.84 7.85 -0.50
N THR A 247 -1.27 7.59 -1.68
CA THR A 247 0.11 7.05 -1.79
C THR A 247 1.20 8.11 -1.60
N ILE A 248 0.81 9.38 -1.61
CA ILE A 248 1.64 10.52 -1.21
C ILE A 248 1.08 11.02 0.13
N HIS A 249 1.73 10.65 1.23
CA HIS A 249 1.14 10.82 2.55
C HIS A 249 2.18 11.03 3.66
N ALA A 250 1.71 11.48 4.82
CA ALA A 250 2.47 11.51 6.06
C ALA A 250 2.47 10.13 6.72
N ALA A 251 3.36 9.84 7.67
CA ALA A 251 3.49 8.52 8.33
C ALA A 251 2.21 8.03 9.07
N THR A 252 1.20 8.87 9.20
CA THR A 252 -0.14 8.56 9.73
C THR A 252 -1.14 8.12 8.65
N GLY A 253 -0.79 8.23 7.37
CA GLY A 253 -1.69 8.06 6.22
C GLY A 253 -2.38 9.36 5.78
N TYR A 254 -2.10 10.50 6.42
CA TYR A 254 -2.71 11.78 6.03
C TYR A 254 -2.17 12.24 4.65
N PRO A 255 -3.03 12.62 3.68
CA PRO A 255 -2.61 12.94 2.33
C PRO A 255 -1.76 14.22 2.29
N MET A 256 -0.63 14.13 1.58
CA MET A 256 0.34 15.21 1.42
C MET A 256 0.42 15.67 -0.03
N CYS A 257 0.99 16.85 -0.27
CA CYS A 257 1.07 17.42 -1.60
C CYS A 257 2.29 18.32 -1.81
N VAL A 258 2.73 18.45 -3.05
CA VAL A 258 3.73 19.43 -3.46
C VAL A 258 3.01 20.74 -3.81
N PRO A 259 3.32 21.87 -3.14
CA PRO A 259 2.69 23.14 -3.45
C PRO A 259 2.95 23.59 -4.89
N ARG A 260 1.93 24.14 -5.55
CA ARG A 260 2.01 24.59 -6.95
C ARG A 260 2.41 26.05 -7.11
N THR A 261 2.53 26.81 -6.03
CA THR A 261 2.93 28.21 -6.05
C THR A 261 3.93 28.51 -4.94
N ILE A 262 4.88 29.42 -5.22
CA ILE A 262 5.84 29.94 -4.24
C ILE A 262 5.27 31.13 -3.45
N SER A 263 4.25 31.81 -3.99
CA SER A 263 3.61 32.97 -3.38
C SER A 263 2.10 32.82 -3.34
N GLY A 264 1.50 33.21 -2.20
CA GLY A 264 0.09 32.95 -1.93
C GLY A 264 -0.16 31.53 -1.41
N ASP A 265 -1.43 31.21 -1.21
CA ASP A 265 -1.88 29.90 -0.73
C ASP A 265 -2.32 29.03 -1.92
N ASP A 266 -1.98 27.74 -1.92
CA ASP A 266 -2.47 26.77 -2.90
C ASP A 266 -3.79 26.19 -2.43
N ALA A 267 -4.88 26.42 -3.16
CA ALA A 267 -6.22 25.98 -2.77
C ALA A 267 -6.36 24.45 -2.60
N LEU A 268 -5.54 23.67 -3.31
CA LEU A 268 -5.52 22.20 -3.22
C LEU A 268 -4.42 21.69 -2.30
N CYS A 269 -3.47 22.55 -1.92
CA CYS A 269 -2.32 22.23 -1.07
C CYS A 269 -2.04 23.34 -0.03
N PRO A 270 -3.02 23.67 0.84
CA PRO A 270 -2.99 24.93 1.58
C PRO A 270 -1.97 24.93 2.73
N GLN A 271 -1.24 26.03 2.88
CA GLN A 271 -0.18 26.21 3.86
C GLN A 271 -0.69 26.09 5.31
N LYS A 272 -1.97 26.44 5.57
CA LYS A 272 -2.57 26.29 6.90
C LYS A 272 -2.57 24.83 7.39
N ASN A 273 -2.52 23.86 6.47
CA ASN A 273 -2.41 22.44 6.79
C ASN A 273 -0.99 22.01 7.17
N ARG A 274 -0.04 22.95 7.26
CA ARG A 274 1.24 22.79 7.98
C ARG A 274 1.38 23.95 8.97
N PRO A 275 0.81 23.83 10.17
CA PRO A 275 0.87 24.89 11.18
C PRO A 275 2.30 25.27 11.53
N LYS A 276 2.54 26.58 11.70
CA LYS A 276 3.78 27.05 12.32
C LYS A 276 3.75 26.76 13.81
N VAL A 277 4.89 26.38 14.36
CA VAL A 277 5.07 26.13 15.81
C VAL A 277 4.80 27.41 16.59
N VAL A 278 5.40 28.51 16.15
CA VAL A 278 5.27 29.83 16.77
C VAL A 278 4.40 30.71 15.87
N THR A 279 3.40 31.35 16.47
CA THR A 279 2.61 32.40 15.84
C THR A 279 2.84 33.72 16.59
N PRO A 280 2.37 34.88 16.09
CA PRO A 280 2.48 36.13 16.85
C PRO A 280 1.84 36.08 18.25
N THR A 281 0.94 35.12 18.50
CA THR A 281 0.14 35.01 19.72
C THR A 281 0.42 33.75 20.54
N THR A 282 1.19 32.78 20.02
CA THR A 282 1.45 31.51 20.71
C THR A 282 2.88 31.04 20.50
N THR A 283 3.46 30.43 21.54
CA THR A 283 4.81 29.83 21.51
C THR A 283 4.78 28.34 21.14
N ASN A 284 3.61 27.69 21.19
CA ASN A 284 3.38 26.35 20.68
C ASN A 284 1.94 26.23 20.16
N ASN A 285 1.80 26.17 18.84
CA ASN A 285 0.52 26.00 18.14
C ASN A 285 0.29 24.54 17.66
N CYS A 286 1.13 23.60 18.07
CA CYS A 286 1.02 22.19 17.70
C CYS A 286 0.04 21.48 18.63
N ARG A 287 -1.22 21.39 18.21
CA ARG A 287 -2.30 20.76 19.00
C ARG A 287 -2.02 19.27 19.27
N ASN A 288 -2.14 18.81 20.52
CA ASN A 288 -1.90 17.41 20.92
C ASN A 288 -3.20 16.63 21.27
N PHE A 289 -3.10 15.38 21.74
CA PHE A 289 -4.27 14.53 22.01
C PHE A 289 -5.10 15.03 23.20
N SER A 290 -4.46 15.53 24.25
CA SER A 290 -5.11 16.07 25.45
C SER A 290 -5.91 17.31 25.11
N GLN A 291 -5.34 18.22 24.31
CA GLN A 291 -6.04 19.37 23.74
C GLN A 291 -7.13 18.97 22.74
N ALA A 292 -7.06 17.76 22.20
CA ALA A 292 -8.12 17.17 21.40
C ALA A 292 -9.24 16.52 22.21
N GLY A 293 -9.16 16.54 23.55
CA GLY A 293 -10.14 15.94 24.44
C GLY A 293 -10.12 14.41 24.39
N VAL A 294 -8.97 13.82 24.05
CA VAL A 294 -8.80 12.37 23.91
C VAL A 294 -7.73 11.92 24.89
N THR A 295 -7.99 10.82 25.60
CA THR A 295 -6.99 10.20 26.47
C THR A 295 -5.72 9.89 25.66
N PRO A 296 -4.53 10.25 26.15
CA PRO A 296 -3.29 9.93 25.45
C PRO A 296 -3.21 8.42 25.14
N PRO A 297 -2.72 8.05 23.95
CA PRO A 297 -2.52 6.65 23.60
C PRO A 297 -1.48 5.98 24.50
N THR A 298 -1.39 4.65 24.44
CA THR A 298 -0.40 3.86 25.22
C THR A 298 1.04 4.33 24.98
N SER A 299 1.34 4.85 23.79
CA SER A 299 2.65 5.43 23.45
C SER A 299 2.94 6.77 24.14
N GLY A 300 1.98 7.35 24.86
CA GLY A 300 2.07 8.68 25.46
C GLY A 300 1.62 9.80 24.51
N GLU A 301 1.84 11.04 24.95
CA GLU A 301 1.49 12.22 24.16
C GLU A 301 2.38 12.45 22.93
N LEU A 302 1.91 13.31 22.02
CA LEU A 302 2.74 13.84 20.94
C LEU A 302 3.94 14.61 21.52
N SER A 303 5.10 14.39 20.91
CA SER A 303 6.33 15.09 21.28
C SER A 303 6.20 16.58 20.98
N GLY A 304 6.68 17.40 21.91
CA GLY A 304 6.79 18.84 21.68
C GLY A 304 7.73 19.16 20.51
N PRO A 305 7.53 20.31 19.83
CA PRO A 305 8.38 20.73 18.73
C PRO A 305 9.81 21.00 19.21
N ALA A 306 10.80 20.68 18.37
CA ALA A 306 12.20 20.97 18.66
C ALA A 306 12.47 22.49 18.68
N VAL A 307 13.52 22.90 19.40
CA VAL A 307 13.93 24.32 19.44
C VAL A 307 14.28 24.80 18.03
N GLY A 308 13.67 25.91 17.61
CA GLY A 308 13.89 26.50 16.28
C GLY A 308 13.09 25.84 15.15
N GLN A 309 12.25 24.84 15.46
CA GLN A 309 11.38 24.20 14.48
C GLN A 309 10.33 25.20 13.97
N VAL A 310 10.21 25.32 12.64
CA VAL A 310 9.30 26.29 12.00
C VAL A 310 7.86 25.76 11.95
N TYR A 311 7.68 24.53 11.47
CA TYR A 311 6.38 23.89 11.29
C TYR A 311 6.18 22.73 12.24
N CYS A 312 4.97 22.50 12.71
CA CYS A 312 4.64 21.36 13.57
C CYS A 312 4.96 20.04 12.88
N SER A 313 5.78 19.20 13.51
CA SER A 313 6.13 17.85 13.03
C SER A 313 5.12 16.81 13.48
N GLN A 314 4.35 17.11 14.54
CA GLN A 314 3.27 16.28 15.05
C GLN A 314 2.13 17.19 15.54
N TYR A 315 0.88 16.90 15.15
CA TYR A 315 -0.28 17.66 15.63
C TYR A 315 -1.62 16.95 15.30
N VAL A 316 -2.68 17.33 16.01
CA VAL A 316 -4.05 16.84 15.83
C VAL A 316 -4.94 17.93 15.26
N MET A 317 -5.48 17.73 14.06
CA MET A 317 -6.44 18.63 13.45
C MET A 317 -7.78 18.63 14.21
N LYS A 318 -8.45 19.78 14.28
CA LYS A 318 -9.86 19.85 14.71
C LYS A 318 -10.76 19.26 13.62
N ARG A 319 -11.84 18.57 13.99
CA ARG A 319 -12.86 18.12 13.02
C ARG A 319 -13.44 19.32 12.27
N PHE A 320 -13.78 19.17 10.99
CA PHE A 320 -14.21 20.30 10.16
C PHE A 320 -15.43 21.05 10.73
N SER A 321 -16.36 20.34 11.37
CA SER A 321 -17.57 20.88 11.99
C SER A 321 -17.40 21.45 13.40
N ASP A 322 -16.17 21.55 13.91
CA ASP A 322 -15.91 22.10 15.24
C ASP A 322 -16.17 23.62 15.26
N ALA A 323 -17.13 24.05 16.07
CA ALA A 323 -17.52 25.46 16.19
C ALA A 323 -16.41 26.37 16.73
N SER A 324 -15.37 25.82 17.38
CA SER A 324 -14.21 26.57 17.85
C SER A 324 -13.14 26.79 16.78
N ARG A 325 -13.40 26.38 15.53
CA ARG A 325 -12.45 26.57 14.42
C ARG A 325 -12.34 28.02 14.01
N THR A 326 -11.11 28.39 13.66
CA THR A 326 -10.75 29.66 13.07
C THR A 326 -10.32 29.47 11.62
N ALA A 327 -10.25 30.55 10.84
CA ALA A 327 -9.80 30.50 9.44
C ALA A 327 -8.35 30.00 9.27
N THR A 328 -7.54 30.09 10.33
CA THR A 328 -6.14 29.65 10.35
C THR A 328 -5.95 28.21 10.85
N ASP A 329 -7.01 27.56 11.34
CA ASP A 329 -6.92 26.16 11.76
C ASP A 329 -6.76 25.23 10.55
N PRO A 330 -5.90 24.19 10.63
CA PRO A 330 -5.79 23.16 9.60
C PRO A 330 -7.13 22.56 9.22
N ASP A 331 -7.39 22.38 7.93
CA ASP A 331 -8.60 21.80 7.41
C ASP A 331 -8.42 20.30 7.14
N PRO A 332 -9.08 19.40 7.89
CA PRO A 332 -8.90 17.97 7.70
C PRO A 332 -9.43 17.47 6.34
N THR A 333 -10.17 18.29 5.59
CA THR A 333 -10.70 17.98 4.26
C THR A 333 -9.77 18.40 3.12
N GLN A 334 -8.59 18.96 3.39
CA GLN A 334 -7.60 19.39 2.39
C GLN A 334 -6.28 18.64 2.59
N GLN A 335 -5.43 18.57 1.56
CA GLN A 335 -4.10 17.95 1.69
C GLN A 335 -3.15 18.86 2.50
N ALA A 336 -2.04 18.31 3.00
CA ALA A 336 -1.01 19.09 3.68
C ALA A 336 0.26 19.24 2.82
N PRO A 337 0.82 20.46 2.67
CA PRO A 337 2.04 20.64 1.88
C PRO A 337 3.26 19.94 2.49
N PHE A 338 4.13 19.40 1.64
CA PHE A 338 5.51 19.12 2.04
C PHE A 338 6.26 20.42 2.32
N GLU A 339 7.17 20.40 3.28
CA GLU A 339 8.01 21.54 3.65
C GLU A 339 9.49 21.21 3.49
N VAL A 340 10.29 22.25 3.21
CA VAL A 340 11.76 22.12 3.30
C VAL A 340 12.14 21.73 4.73
N GLY A 341 12.97 20.70 4.85
CA GLY A 341 13.35 20.08 6.12
C GLY A 341 12.51 18.88 6.53
N ASP A 342 11.45 18.53 5.79
CA ASP A 342 10.75 17.26 6.00
C ASP A 342 11.64 16.09 5.59
N PHE A 343 11.71 15.07 6.45
CA PHE A 343 12.34 13.80 6.10
C PHE A 343 11.31 12.96 5.37
N ILE A 344 11.59 12.64 4.11
CA ILE A 344 10.74 11.80 3.28
C ILE A 344 11.44 10.51 2.92
N SER A 345 10.62 9.56 2.55
CA SER A 345 11.04 8.31 1.96
C SER A 345 10.18 8.05 0.73
N TRP A 346 10.78 7.52 -0.33
CA TRP A 346 10.13 7.45 -1.64
C TRP A 346 10.36 6.09 -2.30
N SER A 347 9.47 5.74 -3.22
CA SER A 347 9.63 4.64 -4.16
C SER A 347 9.16 5.09 -5.54
N GLY A 348 9.90 4.71 -6.58
CA GLY A 348 9.62 5.12 -7.94
C GLY A 348 10.55 4.53 -8.98
N THR A 349 10.31 4.95 -10.22
CA THR A 349 11.05 4.54 -11.41
C THR A 349 12.16 5.55 -11.68
N LEU A 350 13.41 5.11 -11.83
CA LEU A 350 14.53 5.99 -12.14
C LEU A 350 14.55 6.31 -13.65
N PHE A 351 14.53 7.60 -13.98
CA PHE A 351 14.57 8.09 -15.35
C PHE A 351 15.83 8.89 -15.60
N LYS A 352 16.46 8.64 -16.76
CA LYS A 352 17.59 9.45 -17.18
C LYS A 352 17.13 10.82 -17.58
N SER A 353 17.86 11.85 -17.17
CA SER A 353 17.64 13.19 -17.68
C SER A 353 17.79 13.20 -19.21
N THR A 354 16.82 13.79 -19.90
CA THR A 354 16.89 14.03 -21.35
C THR A 354 17.79 15.22 -21.70
N THR A 355 18.21 16.00 -20.70
CA THR A 355 19.11 17.16 -20.87
C THR A 355 20.46 16.87 -20.23
N THR A 356 21.51 16.84 -21.04
CA THR A 356 22.90 16.63 -20.59
C THR A 356 23.27 17.61 -19.48
N GLY A 357 23.75 17.09 -18.35
CA GLY A 357 24.20 17.89 -17.20
C GLY A 357 23.12 18.21 -16.16
N LEU A 358 21.86 17.84 -16.39
CA LEU A 358 20.84 17.81 -15.34
C LEU A 358 20.81 16.46 -14.62
N PRO A 359 20.42 16.40 -13.32
CA PRO A 359 20.34 15.14 -12.58
C PRO A 359 19.26 14.22 -13.17
N ASP A 360 19.52 12.92 -13.11
CA ASP A 360 18.48 11.91 -13.23
C ASP A 360 17.43 12.10 -12.13
N PHE A 361 16.22 11.61 -12.35
CA PHE A 361 15.12 11.81 -11.41
C PHE A 361 14.36 10.51 -11.12
N ILE A 362 13.79 10.44 -9.92
CA ILE A 362 12.86 9.39 -9.53
C ILE A 362 11.45 9.84 -9.86
N SER A 363 10.79 9.12 -10.75
CA SER A 363 9.35 9.21 -11.01
C SER A 363 8.61 8.42 -9.93
N ALA A 364 8.27 9.07 -8.83
CA ALA A 364 7.73 8.47 -7.62
C ALA A 364 6.23 8.16 -7.76
N HIS A 365 5.86 6.92 -7.40
CA HIS A 365 4.47 6.50 -7.23
C HIS A 365 4.04 6.53 -5.74
N THR A 366 5.00 6.56 -4.83
CA THR A 366 4.77 6.55 -3.38
C THR A 366 5.79 7.46 -2.68
N ILE A 367 5.31 8.28 -1.75
CA ILE A 367 6.13 9.10 -0.85
C ILE A 367 5.50 9.07 0.54
N GLU A 368 6.29 8.72 1.56
CA GLU A 368 5.95 8.83 2.97
C GLU A 368 6.81 9.93 3.63
N ALA A 369 6.17 10.95 4.19
CA ALA A 369 6.82 11.93 5.06
C ALA A 369 6.80 11.48 6.52
N ASN A 370 7.93 11.61 7.22
CA ASN A 370 8.02 11.43 8.67
C ASN A 370 7.42 12.64 9.42
N VAL A 371 6.11 12.80 9.29
CA VAL A 371 5.29 13.83 9.93
C VAL A 371 4.07 13.16 10.56
N GLY A 372 3.74 13.52 11.79
CA GLY A 372 2.62 12.97 12.55
C GLY A 372 1.35 13.83 12.44
N ILE A 373 0.60 13.69 11.35
CA ILE A 373 -0.65 14.45 11.15
C ILE A 373 -1.85 13.59 11.52
N TYR A 374 -2.55 13.95 12.59
CA TYR A 374 -3.73 13.21 13.06
C TYR A 374 -5.00 14.01 12.77
N THR A 375 -6.08 13.32 12.42
CA THR A 375 -7.42 13.92 12.39
C THR A 375 -8.04 13.84 13.78
N GLN A 376 -9.10 14.61 14.02
CA GLN A 376 -9.78 14.59 15.32
C GLN A 376 -10.25 13.17 15.63
N PRO A 377 -9.75 12.51 16.70
CA PRO A 377 -10.06 11.11 16.92
C PRO A 377 -11.55 10.87 17.19
N GLY A 378 -12.10 9.79 16.64
CA GLY A 378 -13.52 9.46 16.66
C GLY A 378 -14.38 10.25 15.67
N SER A 379 -13.78 10.84 14.63
CA SER A 379 -14.51 11.66 13.65
C SER A 379 -13.97 11.53 12.22
N GLN A 380 -14.79 11.90 11.25
CA GLN A 380 -14.43 11.96 9.83
C GLN A 380 -14.08 13.41 9.40
N PRO A 381 -13.21 13.61 8.39
CA PRO A 381 -12.51 12.55 7.65
C PRO A 381 -11.41 11.88 8.48
N SER A 382 -11.18 10.60 8.23
CA SER A 382 -9.99 9.85 8.65
C SER A 382 -9.32 9.30 7.40
N TYR A 383 -7.99 9.23 7.39
CA TYR A 383 -7.23 8.67 6.29
C TYR A 383 -6.48 7.44 6.76
N LEU A 384 -6.23 6.56 5.81
CA LEU A 384 -5.57 5.28 6.01
C LEU A 384 -4.40 5.17 5.05
N SER A 385 -3.40 4.39 5.41
CA SER A 385 -2.41 3.86 4.48
C SER A 385 -2.19 2.39 4.77
N ILE A 386 -1.81 1.62 3.75
CA ILE A 386 -1.44 0.21 3.88
C ILE A 386 0.05 0.08 3.64
N GLY A 387 0.72 -0.63 4.53
CA GLY A 387 2.11 -1.03 4.42
C GLY A 387 2.23 -2.47 3.94
N GLU A 388 3.04 -3.25 4.64
CA GLU A 388 3.28 -4.67 4.33
C GLU A 388 2.03 -5.52 4.60
N PHE A 389 1.63 -6.36 3.66
CA PHE A 389 0.58 -7.34 3.90
C PHE A 389 0.66 -8.56 2.97
N GLY A 390 0.17 -9.68 3.47
CA GLY A 390 0.11 -10.95 2.75
C GLY A 390 -0.92 -11.90 3.36
N VAL A 391 -1.41 -12.84 2.55
CA VAL A 391 -2.46 -13.79 2.91
C VAL A 391 -2.15 -15.18 2.37
N GLY A 392 -2.48 -16.22 3.13
CA GLY A 392 -2.39 -17.60 2.68
C GLY A 392 -3.44 -17.96 1.63
N THR A 393 -3.08 -18.85 0.70
CA THR A 393 -3.90 -19.16 -0.48
C THR A 393 -4.88 -20.31 -0.27
N ALA A 394 -4.60 -21.17 0.71
CA ALA A 394 -5.26 -22.45 0.87
C ALA A 394 -5.96 -22.57 2.22
N ASP A 395 -7.05 -23.33 2.23
CA ASP A 395 -7.68 -23.79 3.48
C ASP A 395 -6.68 -24.64 4.28
N PRO A 396 -6.63 -24.51 5.62
CA PRO A 396 -5.74 -25.33 6.45
C PRO A 396 -5.99 -26.85 6.33
N ALA A 397 -7.11 -27.28 5.77
CA ALA A 397 -7.43 -28.68 5.50
C ALA A 397 -7.12 -29.14 4.06
N ALA A 398 -6.64 -28.25 3.18
CA ALA A 398 -6.35 -28.61 1.79
C ALA A 398 -5.21 -29.64 1.71
N THR A 399 -5.39 -30.65 0.86
CA THR A 399 -4.36 -31.67 0.57
C THR A 399 -3.75 -31.43 -0.79
N ALA A 400 -2.46 -31.74 -0.96
CA ALA A 400 -1.82 -31.56 -2.25
C ALA A 400 -2.43 -32.54 -3.27
N ILE A 401 -2.79 -32.03 -4.46
CA ILE A 401 -3.43 -32.82 -5.51
C ILE A 401 -2.53 -33.96 -6.03
N ASN A 402 -1.21 -33.81 -5.87
CA ASN A 402 -0.21 -34.81 -6.21
C ASN A 402 0.01 -35.86 -5.10
N GLY A 403 -0.74 -35.79 -4.00
CA GLY A 403 -0.68 -36.73 -2.87
C GLY A 403 0.51 -36.49 -1.92
N VAL A 404 1.33 -35.47 -2.16
CA VAL A 404 2.44 -35.10 -1.28
C VAL A 404 1.91 -34.45 -0.01
N ALA A 405 2.56 -34.69 1.11
CA ALA A 405 2.22 -33.99 2.34
C ALA A 405 2.63 -32.51 2.22
N GLN A 406 1.68 -31.61 2.45
CA GLN A 406 1.90 -30.17 2.38
C GLN A 406 1.59 -29.48 3.70
N GLU A 407 2.29 -28.39 3.96
CA GLU A 407 1.94 -27.40 4.97
C GLU A 407 1.16 -26.26 4.28
N THR A 408 -0.04 -26.00 4.76
CA THR A 408 -0.89 -24.87 4.35
C THR A 408 -0.85 -23.79 5.41
N GLN A 409 -0.74 -22.52 5.01
CA GLN A 409 -0.78 -21.40 5.95
C GLN A 409 -2.14 -20.71 5.92
N ASP A 410 -2.97 -20.90 6.95
CA ASP A 410 -4.15 -20.05 7.20
C ASP A 410 -3.72 -18.80 7.96
N ARG A 411 -3.03 -17.92 7.24
CA ARG A 411 -2.29 -16.79 7.79
C ARG A 411 -2.66 -15.51 7.07
N ILE A 412 -2.75 -14.42 7.84
CA ILE A 412 -2.73 -13.06 7.32
C ILE A 412 -1.80 -12.22 8.17
N PHE A 413 -1.04 -11.37 7.51
CA PHE A 413 -0.39 -10.24 8.15
C PHE A 413 -0.71 -8.98 7.37
N LEU A 414 -0.96 -7.89 8.08
CA LEU A 414 -1.24 -6.60 7.48
C LEU A 414 -0.79 -5.49 8.43
N GLU A 415 -0.03 -4.54 7.91
CA GLU A 415 0.23 -3.26 8.55
C GLU A 415 -0.56 -2.17 7.85
N ALA A 416 -1.28 -1.38 8.64
CA ALA A 416 -1.94 -0.17 8.18
C ALA A 416 -1.65 0.97 9.15
N SER A 417 -1.80 2.20 8.69
CA SER A 417 -1.81 3.39 9.56
C SER A 417 -3.14 4.12 9.43
N THR A 418 -3.54 4.83 10.48
CA THR A 418 -4.72 5.69 10.48
C THR A 418 -4.45 7.03 11.14
N THR A 419 -5.10 8.08 10.62
CA THR A 419 -5.09 9.40 11.24
C THR A 419 -6.05 9.52 12.44
N ASP A 420 -7.00 8.59 12.58
CA ASP A 420 -7.95 8.50 13.71
C ASP A 420 -7.58 7.34 14.63
N ILE A 421 -6.85 7.65 15.70
CA ILE A 421 -6.32 6.64 16.60
C ILE A 421 -7.39 5.96 17.48
N LYS A 422 -8.58 6.57 17.61
CA LYS A 422 -9.61 6.16 18.58
C LYS A 422 -10.61 5.18 17.99
N THR A 423 -10.85 5.28 16.69
CA THR A 423 -11.81 4.41 15.99
C THR A 423 -11.12 3.12 15.53
N PRO A 424 -11.76 1.95 15.69
CA PRO A 424 -11.22 0.70 15.15
C PRO A 424 -11.05 0.75 13.63
N VAL A 425 -10.01 0.07 13.15
CA VAL A 425 -9.79 -0.24 11.75
C VAL A 425 -10.28 -1.65 11.46
N ASP A 426 -11.03 -1.81 10.36
CA ASP A 426 -11.58 -3.07 9.88
C ASP A 426 -10.97 -3.45 8.52
N ILE A 427 -10.72 -4.74 8.34
CA ILE A 427 -10.14 -5.27 7.10
C ILE A 427 -11.19 -6.15 6.42
N TYR A 428 -11.32 -6.00 5.11
CA TYR A 428 -12.23 -6.78 4.28
C TYR A 428 -11.51 -7.38 3.08
N LEU A 429 -11.80 -8.65 2.79
CA LEU A 429 -11.55 -9.24 1.47
C LEU A 429 -12.66 -8.78 0.53
N ILE A 430 -12.29 -8.30 -0.67
CA ILE A 430 -13.25 -7.81 -1.66
C ILE A 430 -13.56 -8.95 -2.63
N ASP A 431 -14.69 -9.62 -2.41
CA ASP A 431 -15.20 -10.63 -3.34
C ASP A 431 -15.86 -9.90 -4.52
N VAL A 432 -15.50 -10.27 -5.76
CA VAL A 432 -16.01 -9.65 -6.98
C VAL A 432 -16.82 -10.68 -7.77
N ASN A 433 -18.06 -10.34 -8.12
CA ASN A 433 -18.88 -11.21 -8.95
C ASN A 433 -18.20 -11.40 -10.34
N PRO A 434 -17.91 -12.64 -10.75
CA PRO A 434 -17.17 -12.92 -11.99
C PRO A 434 -17.86 -12.40 -13.26
N SER A 435 -19.19 -12.32 -13.26
CA SER A 435 -19.95 -11.83 -14.41
C SER A 435 -20.16 -10.32 -14.35
N THR A 436 -20.74 -9.84 -13.25
CA THR A 436 -21.27 -8.47 -13.16
C THR A 436 -20.29 -7.44 -12.59
N GLY A 437 -19.23 -7.90 -11.92
CA GLY A 437 -18.26 -7.01 -11.25
C GLY A 437 -18.76 -6.40 -9.93
N VAL A 438 -19.96 -6.80 -9.47
CA VAL A 438 -20.49 -6.36 -8.17
C VAL A 438 -19.56 -6.83 -7.05
N GLN A 439 -19.16 -5.89 -6.19
CA GLN A 439 -18.28 -6.14 -5.06
C GLN A 439 -19.10 -6.42 -3.79
N THR A 440 -18.67 -7.42 -3.01
CA THR A 440 -19.11 -7.69 -1.65
C THR A 440 -17.90 -7.73 -0.72
N ASN A 441 -18.01 -7.13 0.47
CA ASN A 441 -16.88 -6.96 1.38
C ASN A 441 -17.02 -7.95 2.54
N ARG A 442 -16.12 -8.93 2.60
CA ARG A 442 -16.08 -9.95 3.66
C ARG A 442 -15.11 -9.54 4.74
N TRP A 443 -15.63 -9.27 5.94
CA TRP A 443 -14.85 -8.78 7.07
C TRP A 443 -13.96 -9.88 7.64
N VAL A 444 -12.71 -9.55 7.97
CA VAL A 444 -11.71 -10.53 8.47
C VAL A 444 -11.07 -10.10 9.80
N THR A 445 -11.64 -9.10 10.47
CA THR A 445 -11.20 -8.67 11.80
C THR A 445 -12.29 -8.77 12.88
N PRO A 446 -13.06 -9.87 12.99
CA PRO A 446 -13.93 -10.08 14.14
C PRO A 446 -13.11 -10.29 15.44
N TYR A 447 -13.80 -10.39 16.57
CA TYR A 447 -13.14 -10.56 17.88
C TYR A 447 -12.23 -11.79 17.93
N GLU A 448 -12.64 -12.89 17.28
CA GLU A 448 -11.88 -14.14 17.18
C GLU A 448 -10.54 -13.94 16.47
N MET A 449 -10.41 -12.87 15.68
CA MET A 449 -9.16 -12.49 15.03
C MET A 449 -8.33 -11.51 15.83
N THR A 450 -8.95 -10.49 16.40
CA THR A 450 -8.20 -9.35 16.96
C THR A 450 -8.09 -9.37 18.48
N GLY A 451 -9.01 -10.07 19.16
CA GLY A 451 -9.17 -10.03 20.61
C GLY A 451 -9.73 -8.70 21.14
N GLU A 452 -10.09 -7.76 20.25
CA GLU A 452 -10.61 -6.44 20.61
C GLU A 452 -12.12 -6.36 20.57
N CYS A 453 -12.70 -5.37 21.29
CA CYS A 453 -14.14 -5.17 21.36
C CYS A 453 -14.87 -6.48 21.73
N ASN A 454 -14.49 -7.04 22.88
CA ASN A 454 -14.99 -8.33 23.36
C ASN A 454 -16.50 -8.26 23.65
N PRO A 455 -17.36 -8.98 22.89
CA PRO A 455 -18.80 -8.95 23.10
C PRO A 455 -19.22 -9.53 24.46
N ALA A 456 -18.42 -10.44 25.05
CA ALA A 456 -18.71 -11.04 26.35
C ALA A 456 -18.53 -10.07 27.55
N LEU A 457 -17.75 -9.00 27.37
CA LEU A 457 -17.51 -7.98 28.40
C LEU A 457 -18.35 -6.71 28.18
N GLY A 458 -19.20 -6.70 27.16
CA GLY A 458 -19.87 -5.50 26.66
C GLY A 458 -18.96 -4.68 25.73
N LEU A 459 -19.57 -4.04 24.75
CA LEU A 459 -18.86 -3.26 23.75
C LEU A 459 -18.68 -1.82 24.24
N ALA A 460 -17.42 -1.36 24.31
CA ALA A 460 -17.13 0.05 24.57
C ALA A 460 -17.73 0.94 23.48
N THR A 461 -18.01 2.20 23.78
CA THR A 461 -18.57 3.16 22.80
C THR A 461 -17.68 3.30 21.56
N SER A 462 -16.35 3.18 21.72
CA SER A 462 -15.38 3.18 20.61
C SER A 462 -15.55 2.00 19.64
N CYS A 463 -16.16 0.90 20.07
CA CYS A 463 -16.42 -0.26 19.23
C CYS A 463 -17.54 -0.03 18.20
N LEU A 464 -18.32 1.06 18.36
CA LEU A 464 -19.45 1.42 17.49
C LEU A 464 -20.47 0.28 17.31
N GLY A 465 -20.68 -0.52 18.36
CA GLY A 465 -21.66 -1.60 18.38
C GLY A 465 -21.25 -2.90 17.67
N ALA A 466 -20.02 -2.98 17.14
CA ALA A 466 -19.48 -4.20 16.55
C ALA A 466 -18.32 -4.76 17.38
N SER A 467 -18.19 -6.10 17.42
CA SER A 467 -17.03 -6.77 18.00
C SER A 467 -15.79 -6.64 17.12
N GLY A 468 -14.61 -7.02 17.60
CA GLY A 468 -13.39 -7.01 16.79
C GLY A 468 -12.94 -5.62 16.33
N GLY A 469 -12.18 -5.57 15.24
CA GLY A 469 -11.46 -4.41 14.75
C GLY A 469 -10.11 -4.23 15.44
N ILE A 470 -9.34 -3.25 14.99
CA ILE A 470 -8.00 -2.94 15.53
C ILE A 470 -7.96 -1.47 15.96
N THR A 471 -7.80 -1.21 17.26
CA THR A 471 -7.80 0.14 17.84
C THR A 471 -6.37 0.58 18.15
N THR A 472 -5.84 1.51 17.35
CA THR A 472 -4.41 1.85 17.41
C THR A 472 -4.02 2.64 18.67
N GLN A 473 -4.95 3.39 19.27
CA GLN A 473 -4.72 4.15 20.51
C GLN A 473 -4.19 3.28 21.67
N ASN A 474 -4.62 2.02 21.74
CA ASN A 474 -4.31 1.15 22.87
C ASN A 474 -3.10 0.25 22.63
N THR A 475 -2.52 0.28 21.42
CA THR A 475 -1.56 -0.73 20.97
C THR A 475 -0.21 -0.13 20.57
N GLY A 476 0.86 -0.67 21.15
CA GLY A 476 2.23 -0.47 20.67
C GLY A 476 2.80 0.95 20.84
N PRO A 477 4.05 1.16 20.39
CA PRO A 477 4.78 2.42 20.55
C PRO A 477 4.44 3.50 19.50
N GLN A 478 3.58 3.19 18.53
CA GLN A 478 3.20 4.08 17.44
C GLN A 478 1.67 4.18 17.39
N PRO A 479 1.08 5.30 17.82
CA PRO A 479 -0.36 5.38 18.09
C PRO A 479 -1.25 5.31 16.85
N GLN A 480 -0.67 5.43 15.66
CA GLN A 480 -1.36 5.39 14.36
C GLN A 480 -1.38 4.00 13.72
N ARG A 481 -0.61 3.01 14.21
CA ARG A 481 -0.39 1.75 13.49
C ARG A 481 -1.37 0.67 13.89
N ALA A 482 -2.15 0.18 12.92
CA ALA A 482 -2.94 -1.03 13.03
C ALA A 482 -2.15 -2.22 12.49
N ARG A 483 -2.03 -3.29 13.27
CA ARG A 483 -1.27 -4.49 12.89
C ARG A 483 -2.11 -5.73 13.10
N LEU A 484 -2.39 -6.45 12.04
CA LEU A 484 -2.91 -7.82 12.09
C LEU A 484 -1.74 -8.78 11.87
N ARG A 485 -1.53 -9.72 12.79
CA ARG A 485 -0.53 -10.79 12.65
C ARG A 485 -1.14 -12.11 13.11
N ALA A 486 -2.00 -12.68 12.28
CA ALA A 486 -2.67 -13.94 12.55
C ALA A 486 -1.87 -15.09 11.91
N THR A 487 -1.08 -15.81 12.70
CA THR A 487 -0.33 -16.98 12.23
C THR A 487 -1.19 -18.22 12.04
N LYS A 488 -2.38 -18.25 12.65
CA LYS A 488 -3.42 -19.27 12.49
C LYS A 488 -4.79 -18.62 12.67
N ALA A 489 -5.45 -18.25 11.58
CA ALA A 489 -6.79 -17.70 11.62
C ALA A 489 -7.85 -18.76 12.00
N PRO A 490 -9.04 -18.35 12.47
CA PRO A 490 -10.20 -19.20 12.51
C PRO A 490 -10.44 -19.85 11.15
N ALA A 491 -10.55 -21.17 11.14
CA ALA A 491 -10.71 -21.94 9.91
C ALA A 491 -11.89 -21.41 9.08
N GLY A 492 -11.69 -21.31 7.76
CA GLY A 492 -12.69 -20.81 6.83
C GLY A 492 -12.81 -19.30 6.75
N LEU A 493 -12.20 -18.52 7.65
CA LEU A 493 -12.33 -17.07 7.66
C LEU A 493 -11.56 -16.42 6.47
N LEU A 494 -10.36 -16.93 6.20
CA LEU A 494 -9.50 -16.43 5.11
C LEU A 494 -9.60 -17.27 3.82
N SER A 495 -10.37 -18.36 3.81
CA SER A 495 -10.56 -19.23 2.65
C SER A 495 -11.05 -18.44 1.43
N GLN A 496 -10.64 -18.83 0.23
CA GLN A 496 -10.88 -18.06 -1.00
C GLN A 496 -10.38 -16.61 -0.90
N PRO A 497 -9.07 -16.37 -0.69
CA PRO A 497 -8.55 -15.01 -0.62
C PRO A 497 -8.73 -14.29 -1.96
N THR A 498 -8.97 -12.99 -1.88
CA THR A 498 -9.32 -12.13 -3.02
C THR A 498 -8.07 -11.46 -3.59
N ARG A 499 -8.13 -10.95 -4.82
CA ARG A 499 -7.03 -10.17 -5.42
C ARG A 499 -6.80 -8.87 -4.66
N THR A 500 -7.88 -8.28 -4.15
CA THR A 500 -7.90 -6.95 -3.57
C THR A 500 -8.49 -7.01 -2.17
N LEU A 501 -7.95 -6.22 -1.26
CA LEU A 501 -8.52 -6.02 0.07
C LEU A 501 -8.84 -4.55 0.30
N ARG A 502 -9.64 -4.30 1.34
CA ARG A 502 -10.02 -2.98 1.80
C ARG A 502 -9.74 -2.84 3.28
N VAL A 503 -9.09 -1.75 3.65
CA VAL A 503 -8.99 -1.30 5.04
C VAL A 503 -9.95 -0.13 5.22
N VAL A 504 -10.75 -0.15 6.28
CA VAL A 504 -11.81 0.83 6.53
C VAL A 504 -11.73 1.31 7.96
N ALA A 505 -11.81 2.62 8.16
CA ALA A 505 -12.03 3.18 9.48
C ALA A 505 -13.49 2.91 9.84
N ARG A 506 -13.78 2.27 10.98
CA ARG A 506 -15.14 1.87 11.36
C ARG A 506 -16.14 3.03 11.40
N SER A 507 -15.65 4.25 11.59
CA SER A 507 -16.45 5.48 11.54
C SER A 507 -16.97 5.84 10.14
N LEU A 508 -16.43 5.22 9.07
CA LEU A 508 -16.99 5.29 7.72
C LEU A 508 -18.17 4.33 7.58
N CYS A 509 -17.95 3.04 7.86
CA CYS A 509 -18.94 1.96 7.78
C CYS A 509 -18.69 0.94 8.90
N VAL A 510 -19.75 0.62 9.66
CA VAL A 510 -19.68 -0.35 10.77
C VAL A 510 -19.86 -1.77 10.22
N PRO A 511 -18.96 -2.73 10.53
CA PRO A 511 -19.09 -4.11 10.06
C PRO A 511 -20.34 -4.81 10.60
N GLN A 512 -20.75 -5.87 9.93
CA GLN A 512 -21.82 -6.78 10.36
C GLN A 512 -21.26 -8.16 10.66
N GLN A 513 -21.73 -8.80 11.73
CA GLN A 513 -21.36 -10.17 12.11
C GLN A 513 -22.06 -11.23 11.22
N SER A 514 -21.93 -11.10 9.90
CA SER A 514 -22.56 -11.99 8.91
C SER A 514 -21.76 -12.01 7.60
N LEU A 515 -21.78 -13.10 6.83
CA LEU A 515 -21.08 -13.17 5.54
C LEU A 515 -21.60 -12.16 4.49
N SER A 516 -22.92 -11.94 4.43
CA SER A 516 -23.57 -11.22 3.32
C SER A 516 -23.45 -9.69 3.39
N GLN A 517 -22.76 -9.12 4.39
CA GLN A 517 -22.64 -7.71 4.81
C GLN A 517 -23.28 -6.59 3.96
N THR A 518 -24.58 -6.69 3.65
CA THR A 518 -25.22 -5.86 2.62
C THR A 518 -25.30 -4.40 3.03
N ALA A 519 -25.42 -4.12 4.34
CA ALA A 519 -25.42 -2.75 4.83
C ALA A 519 -24.02 -2.11 4.72
N VAL A 520 -22.96 -2.90 4.94
CA VAL A 520 -21.58 -2.46 4.73
C VAL A 520 -21.33 -2.20 3.26
N ASP A 521 -21.74 -3.12 2.38
CA ASP A 521 -21.59 -2.96 0.93
C ASP A 521 -22.33 -1.71 0.44
N SER A 522 -23.57 -1.51 0.88
CA SER A 522 -24.34 -0.29 0.57
C SER A 522 -23.66 0.97 1.09
N CYS A 523 -23.08 0.92 2.29
CA CYS A 523 -22.35 2.05 2.88
C CYS A 523 -21.07 2.38 2.08
N LEU A 524 -20.29 1.36 1.71
CA LEU A 524 -19.03 1.50 0.97
C LEU A 524 -19.27 1.92 -0.49
N GLN A 525 -20.33 1.45 -1.14
CA GLN A 525 -20.77 1.94 -2.45
C GLN A 525 -21.08 3.44 -2.42
N ASN A 526 -21.55 3.95 -1.28
CA ASN A 526 -21.82 5.38 -1.06
C ASN A 526 -20.65 6.13 -0.41
N ALA A 527 -19.47 5.50 -0.24
CA ALA A 527 -18.32 6.12 0.42
C ALA A 527 -17.84 7.39 -0.29
N GLY A 528 -18.08 7.52 -1.60
CA GLY A 528 -17.81 8.72 -2.39
C GLY A 528 -18.45 10.00 -1.85
N ARG A 529 -19.44 9.92 -0.95
CA ARG A 529 -19.95 11.08 -0.18
C ARG A 529 -18.89 11.76 0.70
N LEU A 530 -17.80 11.08 1.04
CA LEU A 530 -16.65 11.60 1.77
C LEU A 530 -15.44 11.83 0.84
N THR A 531 -15.68 12.25 -0.39
CA THR A 531 -14.63 12.70 -1.31
C THR A 531 -14.11 14.06 -0.88
N VAL A 532 -12.87 14.10 -0.40
CA VAL A 532 -12.17 15.27 0.12
C VAL A 532 -10.71 15.24 -0.31
N ALA A 533 -9.86 16.15 0.16
CA ALA A 533 -8.41 16.15 -0.05
C ALA A 533 -8.01 15.95 -1.52
N ASN A 534 -8.61 16.76 -2.39
CA ASN A 534 -8.42 16.73 -3.84
C ASN A 534 -8.87 15.41 -4.51
N GLY A 535 -10.03 14.90 -4.11
CA GLY A 535 -10.71 13.79 -4.79
C GLY A 535 -10.56 12.42 -4.11
N LEU A 536 -9.89 12.32 -2.97
CA LEU A 536 -9.70 11.09 -2.22
C LEU A 536 -10.94 10.75 -1.39
N ILE A 537 -11.29 9.46 -1.34
CA ILE A 537 -12.37 8.99 -0.48
C ILE A 537 -11.81 8.74 0.93
N ALA A 538 -12.18 9.57 1.89
CA ALA A 538 -11.76 9.37 3.27
C ALA A 538 -12.39 8.13 3.91
N GLY A 539 -11.68 7.54 4.87
CA GLY A 539 -12.13 6.44 5.71
C GLY A 539 -11.91 5.06 5.11
N GLN A 540 -11.28 4.94 3.94
CA GLN A 540 -10.92 3.67 3.33
C GLN A 540 -9.57 3.72 2.61
N TYR A 541 -8.96 2.55 2.45
CA TYR A 541 -7.84 2.29 1.54
C TYR A 541 -8.08 0.95 0.85
N VAL A 542 -7.92 0.89 -0.47
CA VAL A 542 -8.10 -0.33 -1.27
C VAL A 542 -6.79 -0.70 -1.93
N ALA A 543 -6.30 -1.93 -1.76
CA ALA A 543 -5.02 -2.35 -2.34
C ALA A 543 -5.08 -3.79 -2.88
N PRO A 544 -4.38 -4.07 -4.00
CA PRO A 544 -4.15 -5.43 -4.45
C PRO A 544 -3.19 -6.17 -3.51
N VAL A 545 -3.44 -7.44 -3.26
CA VAL A 545 -2.57 -8.32 -2.47
C VAL A 545 -1.27 -8.60 -3.22
N PHE A 546 -0.15 -8.22 -2.60
CA PHE A 546 1.19 -8.40 -3.18
C PHE A 546 1.87 -9.71 -2.77
N GLU A 547 1.42 -10.33 -1.68
CA GLU A 547 2.00 -11.58 -1.20
C GLU A 547 0.91 -12.63 -0.93
N PHE A 548 0.97 -13.71 -1.70
CA PHE A 548 0.17 -14.90 -1.54
C PHE A 548 1.07 -16.02 -1.01
N ILE A 549 0.73 -16.56 0.16
CA ILE A 549 1.52 -17.63 0.79
C ILE A 549 0.94 -18.98 0.33
N PHE A 550 1.65 -19.63 -0.59
CA PHE A 550 1.27 -20.92 -1.14
C PHE A 550 1.61 -22.08 -0.19
N PRO A 551 0.96 -23.25 -0.35
CA PRO A 551 1.36 -24.46 0.35
C PRO A 551 2.78 -24.86 0.01
N GLU A 552 3.51 -25.39 0.99
CA GLU A 552 4.88 -25.88 0.84
C GLU A 552 4.99 -27.35 1.22
N GLY A 553 6.00 -28.06 0.70
CA GLY A 553 6.26 -29.45 1.10
C GLY A 553 6.72 -29.55 2.55
N VAL A 554 6.22 -30.54 3.30
CA VAL A 554 6.55 -30.68 4.74
C VAL A 554 7.99 -31.11 5.02
N LYS A 555 8.70 -31.66 4.01
CA LYS A 555 10.08 -32.14 4.15
C LYS A 555 10.92 -31.71 2.95
N PRO A 556 12.14 -31.20 3.18
CA PRO A 556 13.10 -30.97 2.10
C PRO A 556 13.39 -32.26 1.33
N GLY A 557 13.34 -32.20 0.00
CA GLY A 557 13.57 -33.33 -0.89
C GLY A 557 12.31 -34.08 -1.34
N ASP A 558 11.16 -33.83 -0.72
CA ASP A 558 9.87 -34.30 -1.26
C ASP A 558 9.58 -33.62 -2.62
N PRO A 559 8.76 -34.23 -3.49
CA PRO A 559 8.35 -33.59 -4.73
C PRO A 559 7.71 -32.23 -4.46
N VAL A 560 8.03 -31.25 -5.31
CA VAL A 560 7.50 -29.89 -5.20
C VAL A 560 5.99 -29.92 -5.38
N VAL A 561 5.26 -29.29 -4.44
CA VAL A 561 3.80 -29.17 -4.52
C VAL A 561 3.40 -28.10 -5.53
N PRO A 562 2.24 -28.22 -6.20
CA PRO A 562 1.69 -27.15 -7.02
C PRO A 562 1.35 -25.91 -6.19
N ASN A 563 1.45 -24.75 -6.81
CA ASN A 563 0.82 -23.53 -6.32
C ASN A 563 -0.70 -23.65 -6.47
N ASP A 564 -1.42 -23.48 -5.37
CA ASP A 564 -2.86 -23.66 -5.23
C ASP A 564 -3.68 -22.48 -5.81
N PHE A 565 -3.59 -22.29 -7.13
CA PHE A 565 -4.32 -21.21 -7.81
C PHE A 565 -5.82 -21.49 -7.99
N TRP A 566 -6.27 -22.74 -7.93
CA TRP A 566 -7.67 -23.11 -8.13
C TRP A 566 -8.58 -22.79 -6.93
N HIS A 567 -8.00 -22.50 -5.78
CA HIS A 567 -8.71 -21.91 -4.63
C HIS A 567 -8.73 -20.38 -4.64
N LEU A 568 -8.08 -19.72 -5.62
CA LEU A 568 -8.16 -18.27 -5.82
C LEU A 568 -9.33 -17.92 -6.76
N PRO A 569 -10.46 -17.41 -6.24
CA PRO A 569 -11.68 -17.22 -7.03
C PRO A 569 -11.49 -16.26 -8.20
N PHE A 570 -10.66 -15.23 -8.05
CA PHE A 570 -10.38 -14.24 -9.09
C PHE A 570 -9.55 -14.80 -10.25
N ILE A 571 -8.77 -15.87 -10.03
CA ILE A 571 -8.05 -16.59 -11.09
C ILE A 571 -8.97 -17.60 -11.77
N ARG A 572 -9.68 -18.38 -10.95
CA ARG A 572 -10.53 -19.48 -11.44
C ARG A 572 -11.78 -19.00 -12.18
N ASN A 573 -12.41 -17.95 -11.69
CA ASN A 573 -13.69 -17.49 -12.21
C ASN A 573 -13.59 -16.15 -12.97
N GLY A 574 -12.53 -15.37 -12.72
CA GLY A 574 -12.42 -13.99 -13.19
C GLY A 574 -13.17 -13.00 -12.30
N GLU A 575 -13.17 -11.73 -12.72
CA GLU A 575 -13.73 -10.59 -11.99
C GLU A 575 -14.46 -9.66 -12.96
N GLY A 576 -15.79 -9.67 -12.93
CA GLY A 576 -16.63 -8.76 -13.69
C GLY A 576 -16.45 -8.76 -15.21
N VAL A 577 -16.35 -9.92 -15.85
CA VAL A 577 -16.07 -10.09 -17.29
C VAL A 577 -17.00 -9.28 -18.21
N SER A 578 -18.24 -8.97 -17.78
CA SER A 578 -19.20 -8.15 -18.54
C SER A 578 -19.00 -6.64 -18.38
N THR A 579 -18.05 -6.21 -17.55
CA THR A 579 -17.67 -4.80 -17.35
C THR A 579 -16.49 -4.41 -18.26
N PRO A 580 -16.30 -3.11 -18.57
CA PRO A 580 -15.20 -2.67 -19.43
C PRO A 580 -13.80 -3.00 -18.88
N THR A 581 -13.62 -3.00 -17.56
CA THR A 581 -12.33 -3.21 -16.89
C THR A 581 -12.19 -4.61 -16.28
N GLY A 582 -13.24 -5.43 -16.33
CA GLY A 582 -13.21 -6.77 -15.76
C GLY A 582 -12.52 -7.79 -16.66
N VAL A 583 -12.21 -8.94 -16.09
CA VAL A 583 -11.46 -10.03 -16.73
C VAL A 583 -12.15 -11.36 -16.49
N GLY A 584 -12.00 -12.30 -17.43
CA GLY A 584 -12.51 -13.68 -17.27
C GLY A 584 -11.55 -14.57 -16.46
N PRO A 585 -11.85 -15.87 -16.36
CA PRO A 585 -10.91 -16.88 -15.86
C PRO A 585 -9.58 -16.83 -16.62
N LEU A 586 -8.47 -17.19 -15.96
CA LEU A 586 -7.22 -17.39 -16.68
C LEU A 586 -7.33 -18.56 -17.66
N ASP A 587 -6.86 -18.34 -18.88
CA ASP A 587 -6.88 -19.32 -19.98
C ASP A 587 -5.56 -19.26 -20.77
N PRO A 588 -4.76 -20.34 -20.86
CA PRO A 588 -4.94 -21.62 -20.17
C PRO A 588 -4.86 -21.47 -18.64
N THR A 589 -5.50 -22.39 -17.92
CA THR A 589 -5.38 -22.46 -16.46
C THR A 589 -3.93 -22.81 -16.07
N PRO A 590 -3.39 -22.22 -14.99
CA PRO A 590 -2.08 -22.60 -14.45
C PRO A 590 -2.16 -23.88 -13.61
N TRP A 591 -2.99 -24.86 -13.99
CA TRP A 591 -3.11 -26.18 -13.37
C TRP A 591 -3.75 -27.19 -14.33
#